data_AF-A0A3C0J2S0-F1
#
_entry.id   AF-A0A3C0J2S0-F1
#
_cell.length_a   1.000
_cell.length_b   1.000
_cell.length_c   1.000
_cell.angle_alpha   90.00
_cell.angle_beta   90.00
_cell.angle_gamma   90.00
#
_symmetry.space_group_name_H-M   'P 1'
#
loop_
_entity.id
_entity.type
_entity.pdbx_description
1 polymer ?
#
loop_
_entity_poly.entity_id
_entity_poly.type
_entity_poly.pdbx_seq_one_letter_code
_entity_poly.pdbx_strand_id
1 'polypeptide(L)' 'NPSSLILSAAMMLDYIGWSEAASAVTRALETTVAERTVTYDLARQMEGAKQVRASEFAEAIVAHL' A
#
# COMPACT_ATOMS: atom_id res chain seq x y z
N ASN A 1 -5.86 -7.25 -4.30
CA ASN A 1 -5.24 -6.37 -3.31
C ASN A 1 -3.99 -7.02 -2.74
N PRO A 2 -2.77 -6.50 -2.97
CA PRO A 2 -1.53 -7.01 -2.39
C PRO A 2 -1.23 -6.50 -0.96
N SER A 3 -2.05 -5.61 -0.36
CA SER A 3 -1.74 -4.92 0.90
C SER A 3 -1.35 -5.85 2.06
N SER A 4 -2.04 -6.98 2.23
CA SER A 4 -1.76 -7.92 3.34
C SER A 4 -0.33 -8.47 3.32
N LEU A 5 0.15 -8.90 2.13
CA LEU A 5 1.52 -9.38 1.98
C LEU A 5 2.54 -8.25 2.08
N ILE A 6 2.23 -7.06 1.58
CA ILE A 6 3.10 -5.88 1.70
C ILE A 6 3.29 -5.48 3.17
N LEU A 7 2.22 -5.44 3.95
CA LEU A 7 2.30 -5.15 5.40
C LEU A 7 3.03 -6.25 6.16
N SER A 8 2.83 -7.52 5.79
CA SER A 8 3.61 -8.63 6.36
C SER A 8 5.10 -8.50 6.07
N ALA A 9 5.47 -8.03 4.87
CA ALA A 9 6.85 -7.73 4.52
C ALA A 9 7.38 -6.50 5.30
N ALA A 10 6.57 -5.46 5.51
CA ALA A 10 6.94 -4.34 6.36
C ALA A 10 7.19 -4.78 7.82
N MET A 11 6.36 -5.67 8.37
CA MET A 11 6.59 -6.28 9.68
C MET A 11 7.88 -7.10 9.71
N MET A 12 8.20 -7.83 8.64
CA MET A 12 9.48 -8.56 8.52
C MET A 12 10.67 -7.60 8.50
N LEU A 13 10.59 -6.49 7.75
CA LEU A 13 11.63 -5.46 7.71
C LEU A 13 11.88 -4.88 9.11
N ASP A 14 10.82 -4.57 9.85
CA ASP A 14 10.94 -4.07 11.22
C ASP A 14 11.56 -5.12 12.15
N TYR A 15 11.13 -6.38 12.06
CA TYR A 15 11.66 -7.48 12.85
C TYR A 15 13.17 -7.70 12.66
N ILE A 16 13.70 -7.50 11.45
CA ILE A 16 15.15 -7.62 11.16
C ILE A 16 15.94 -6.33 11.46
N GLY A 17 15.29 -5.32 12.06
CA GLY A 17 15.92 -4.06 12.46
C GLY A 17 15.99 -3.00 11.35
N TRP A 18 15.22 -3.15 10.26
CA TRP A 18 15.13 -2.16 9.17
C TRP A 18 13.87 -1.30 9.32
N SER A 19 13.74 -0.63 10.47
CA SER A 19 12.54 0.11 10.87
C SER A 19 12.25 1.32 9.96
N GLU A 20 13.27 1.98 9.40
CA GLU A 20 13.07 3.07 8.45
C GLU A 20 12.41 2.58 7.16
N ALA A 21 12.85 1.43 6.65
CA ALA A 21 12.29 0.80 5.45
C ALA A 21 10.85 0.31 5.70
N ALA A 22 10.61 -0.34 6.85
CA ALA A 22 9.26 -0.74 7.26
C ALA A 22 8.29 0.46 7.34
N SER A 23 8.76 1.56 7.92
CA SER A 23 7.98 2.78 8.07
C SER A 23 7.74 3.47 6.72
N ALA A 24 8.72 3.47 5.81
CA ALA A 24 8.56 4.01 4.47
C ALA A 24 7.48 3.24 3.68
N VAL A 25 7.54 1.90 3.69
CA VAL A 25 6.54 1.05 3.01
C VAL A 25 5.14 1.26 3.57
N THR A 26 5.01 1.31 4.90
CA THR A 26 3.72 1.55 5.55
C THR A 26 3.13 2.90 5.17
N ARG A 27 3.91 3.98 5.26
CA ARG A 27 3.47 5.34 4.88
C ARG A 27 3.09 5.46 3.40
N ALA A 28 3.85 4.81 2.52
CA ALA A 28 3.57 4.81 1.09
C ALA A 28 2.22 4.14 0.77
N LEU A 29 1.93 3.02 1.45
CA LEU A 29 0.63 2.34 1.36
C LEU A 29 -0.50 3.21 1.91
N GLU A 30 -0.33 3.81 3.09
CA GLU A 30 -1.32 4.71 3.70
C GLU A 30 -1.64 5.90 2.79
N THR A 31 -0.61 6.52 2.20
CA THR A 31 -0.76 7.66 1.28
C THR A 31 -1.54 7.25 0.04
N THR A 32 -1.19 6.12 -0.58
CA THR A 32 -1.88 5.61 -1.78
C THR A 32 -3.37 5.34 -1.52
N VAL A 33 -3.70 4.80 -0.34
CA VAL A 33 -5.10 4.57 0.08
C VAL A 33 -5.81 5.91 0.37
N ALA A 34 -5.15 6.88 1.01
CA ALA A 34 -5.71 8.20 1.30
C ALA A 34 -6.06 8.99 0.02
N GLU A 35 -5.27 8.80 -1.05
CA GLU A 35 -5.54 9.33 -2.40
C GLU A 35 -6.68 8.59 -3.13
N ARG A 36 -7.25 7.56 -2.52
CA ARG A 36 -8.30 6.70 -3.08
C ARG A 36 -7.89 5.98 -4.37
N THR A 37 -6.58 5.78 -4.59
CA THR A 37 -6.08 4.89 -5.65
C THR A 37 -5.98 3.48 -5.06
N VAL A 38 -6.97 2.62 -5.32
CA VAL A 38 -7.11 1.33 -4.60
C VAL A 38 -7.61 0.21 -5.51
N THR A 39 -7.47 -1.05 -5.05
CA THR A 39 -8.06 -2.19 -5.77
C THR A 39 -9.56 -2.35 -5.49
N TYR A 40 -10.25 -3.12 -6.35
CA TYR A 40 -11.72 -3.28 -6.36
C TYR A 40 -12.38 -3.53 -4.99
N ASP A 41 -11.76 -4.35 -4.15
CA ASP A 41 -12.25 -4.72 -2.82
C ASP A 41 -12.40 -3.53 -1.86
N LEU A 42 -11.51 -2.53 -1.97
CA LEU A 42 -11.58 -1.26 -1.24
C LEU A 42 -12.41 -0.23 -2.02
N ALA A 43 -12.24 -0.16 -3.34
CA ALA A 43 -12.93 0.80 -4.20
C ALA A 43 -14.46 0.73 -4.05
N ARG A 44 -15.03 -0.48 -3.92
CA ARG A 44 -16.48 -0.68 -3.73
C ARG A 44 -17.04 -0.11 -2.42
N GLN A 45 -16.17 0.32 -1.50
CA GLN A 45 -16.52 0.92 -0.21
C GLN A 45 -16.23 2.44 -0.17
N MET A 46 -15.75 3.01 -1.27
CA MET A 46 -15.26 4.39 -1.35
C MET A 46 -15.89 5.13 -2.54
N GLU A 47 -16.55 6.25 -2.26
CA GLU A 47 -17.01 7.14 -3.33
C GLU A 47 -15.82 7.86 -3.99
N GLY A 48 -15.81 7.92 -5.33
CA GLY A 48 -14.76 8.59 -6.10
C GLY A 48 -13.41 7.90 -6.13
N ALA A 49 -13.32 6.61 -5.76
CA ALA A 49 -12.07 5.87 -5.82
C ALA A 49 -11.62 5.58 -7.26
N LYS A 50 -10.31 5.75 -7.50
CA LYS A 50 -9.65 5.27 -8.72
C LYS A 50 -9.35 3.79 -8.53
N GLN A 51 -10.22 2.94 -9.07
CA GLN A 51 -10.01 1.50 -9.08
C GLN A 51 -8.87 1.12 -10.02
N VAL A 52 -7.87 0.40 -9.52
CA VAL A 52 -6.70 -0.08 -10.28
C VAL A 52 -6.49 -1.59 -10.12
N ARG A 53 -5.72 -2.22 -11.02
CA ARG A 53 -5.30 -3.63 -10.86
C ARG A 53 -4.20 -3.75 -9.80
N ALA A 54 -3.93 -4.97 -9.33
CA ALA A 54 -2.97 -5.21 -8.25
C ALA A 54 -1.55 -4.69 -8.55
N SER A 55 -1.07 -4.80 -9.79
CA SER A 55 0.25 -4.31 -10.18
C SER A 55 0.31 -2.77 -10.22
N GLU A 56 -0.73 -2.10 -10.72
CA GLU A 56 -0.84 -0.64 -10.73
C GLU A 56 -0.94 -0.08 -9.31
N PHE A 57 -1.62 -0.78 -8.41
CA PHE A 57 -1.65 -0.41 -7.00
C PHE A 57 -0.25 -0.52 -6.37
N ALA A 58 0.51 -1.57 -6.68
CA ALA A 58 1.89 -1.69 -6.23
C ALA A 58 2.80 -0.59 -6.82
N GLU A 59 2.65 -0.26 -8.11
CA GLU A 59 3.35 0.86 -8.76
C GLU A 59 3.01 2.20 -8.07
N ALA A 60 1.74 2.43 -7.73
CA ALA A 60 1.31 3.62 -7.01
C ALA A 60 1.92 3.71 -5.60
N ILE A 61 2.03 2.58 -4.88
CA ILE A 61 2.74 2.52 -3.59
C ILE A 61 4.23 2.86 -3.78
N VAL A 62 4.89 2.28 -4.78
CA VAL A 62 6.31 2.53 -5.04
C VAL A 62 6.58 4.01 -5.38
N ALA A 63 5.65 4.69 -6.06
CA ALA A 63 5.77 6.12 -6.34
C ALA A 63 5.72 7.02 -5.09
N HIS A 64 5.33 6.49 -3.93
CA HIS A 64 5.25 7.19 -2.65
C HIS A 64 6.36 6.78 -1.65
N LEU A 65 7.33 5.97 -2.08
CA LEU A 65 8.53 5.64 -1.30
C LEU A 65 9.61 6.73 -1.44
#